data_AF-D0MQX9-F1
#
_entry.id   AF-D0MQX9-F1
#
_cell.length_a   1.000
_cell.length_b   1.000
_cell.length_c   1.000
_cell.angle_alpha   90.00
_cell.angle_beta   90.00
_cell.angle_gamma   90.00
#
_symmetry.space_group_name_H-M   'P 1'
#
loop_
_entity.id
_entity.type
_entity.pdbx_description
1 polymer ?
#
loop_
_entity_poly.entity_id
_entity_poly.type
_entity_poly.pdbx_seq_one_letter_code
_entity_poly.pdbx_strand_id
1 'polypeptide(L)'
;MPADELEFHDVVVIGAGVAGLRCASQLVHAKGVKDVLVVEASERVGGRVMSNTSFIPGLSIEMGAEFMHGANTTLTRMAEEYNIGLREIFTWAQSNEVIFWPSYECKSERQIMFP
;
A
#
# COMPACT_ATOMS: atom_id res chain seq x y z
N MET A 1 28.71 -9.42 26.98
CA MET A 1 27.33 -9.84 26.72
C MET A 1 27.27 -11.31 27.08
N PRO A 2 26.42 -11.74 28.03
CA PRO A 2 26.30 -13.16 28.34
C PRO A 2 25.83 -13.86 27.06
N ALA A 3 26.39 -15.04 26.77
CA ALA A 3 26.17 -15.78 25.54
C ALA A 3 24.68 -15.81 25.17
N ASP A 4 24.41 -15.14 24.07
CA ASP A 4 23.11 -14.74 23.56
C ASP A 4 22.25 -15.98 23.33
N GLU A 5 21.10 -16.10 24.02
CA GLU A 5 20.10 -17.09 23.66
C GLU A 5 19.66 -16.81 22.22
N LEU A 6 19.94 -17.76 21.32
CA LEU A 6 19.47 -17.68 19.94
C LEU A 6 17.95 -17.81 19.94
N GLU A 7 17.27 -16.73 19.60
CA GLU A 7 15.81 -16.72 19.44
C GLU A 7 15.46 -17.36 18.09
N PHE A 8 14.64 -18.41 18.12
CA PHE A 8 14.18 -19.11 16.92
C PHE A 8 12.75 -18.68 16.59
N HIS A 9 12.52 -18.37 15.32
CA HIS A 9 11.19 -18.08 14.80
C HIS A 9 10.80 -19.02 13.66
N ASP A 10 9.54 -19.46 13.62
CA ASP A 10 9.02 -20.31 12.54
C ASP A 10 9.10 -19.61 11.16
N VAL A 11 8.76 -18.30 11.13
CA VAL A 11 8.85 -17.47 9.92
C VAL A 11 9.39 -16.08 10.25
N VAL A 12 10.40 -15.64 9.49
CA VAL A 12 10.90 -14.26 9.53
C VAL A 12 10.58 -13.56 8.21
N VAL A 13 9.88 -12.44 8.29
CA VAL A 13 9.58 -11.55 7.15
C VAL A 13 10.49 -10.33 7.23
N ILE A 14 11.34 -10.15 6.22
CA ILE A 14 12.29 -9.03 6.15
C ILE A 14 11.66 -7.88 5.35
N GLY A 15 11.44 -6.77 6.02
CA GLY A 15 10.82 -5.54 5.53
C GLY A 15 9.35 -5.40 5.90
N ALA A 16 9.00 -4.35 6.65
CA ALA A 16 7.63 -3.97 7.01
C ALA A 16 7.00 -3.00 6.00
N GLY A 17 7.27 -3.20 4.71
CA GLY A 17 6.52 -2.55 3.63
C GLY A 17 5.18 -3.24 3.36
N VAL A 18 4.37 -2.71 2.44
CA VAL A 18 3.05 -3.26 2.07
C VAL A 18 3.10 -4.77 1.78
N ALA A 19 4.11 -5.23 1.03
CA ALA A 19 4.25 -6.64 0.69
C ALA A 19 4.56 -7.52 1.92
N GLY A 20 5.48 -7.10 2.79
CA GLY A 20 5.86 -7.85 3.98
C GLY A 20 4.75 -7.88 5.02
N LEU A 21 4.09 -6.75 5.26
CA LEU A 21 2.93 -6.67 6.15
C LEU A 21 1.77 -7.53 5.64
N ARG A 22 1.49 -7.53 4.33
CA ARG A 22 0.45 -8.41 3.76
C ARG A 22 0.85 -9.88 3.88
N CYS A 23 2.12 -10.23 3.66
CA CYS A 23 2.63 -11.58 3.85
C CYS A 23 2.39 -12.06 5.29
N ALA A 24 2.87 -11.30 6.29
CA ALA A 24 2.70 -11.62 7.70
C ALA A 24 1.22 -11.73 8.08
N SER A 25 0.39 -10.78 7.64
CA SER A 25 -1.07 -10.79 7.86
C SER A 25 -1.72 -12.06 7.30
N GLN A 26 -1.35 -12.49 6.08
CA GLN A 26 -1.89 -13.71 5.47
C GLN A 26 -1.41 -14.98 6.19
N LEU A 27 -0.15 -15.05 6.60
CA LEU A 27 0.38 -16.18 7.37
C LEU A 27 -0.37 -16.35 8.70
N VAL A 28 -0.58 -15.26 9.43
CA VAL A 28 -1.27 -15.30 10.72
C VAL A 28 -2.76 -15.60 10.53
N HIS A 29 -3.48 -14.77 9.75
CA HIS A 29 -4.94 -14.82 9.73
C HIS A 29 -5.53 -15.86 8.79
N ALA A 30 -4.88 -16.11 7.64
CA ALA A 30 -5.40 -17.05 6.65
C ALA A 30 -4.80 -18.46 6.80
N LYS A 31 -3.58 -18.56 7.33
CA LYS A 31 -2.86 -19.84 7.49
C LYS A 31 -2.72 -20.30 8.94
N GLY A 32 -3.01 -19.46 9.93
CA GLY A 32 -2.95 -19.83 11.35
C GLY A 32 -1.52 -20.04 11.86
N VAL A 33 -0.51 -19.47 11.19
CA VAL A 33 0.88 -19.51 11.68
C VAL A 33 0.97 -18.67 12.95
N LYS A 34 1.53 -19.24 14.01
CA LYS A 34 1.51 -18.64 15.36
C LYS A 34 2.74 -17.79 15.67
N ASP A 35 3.87 -18.08 15.03
CA ASP A 35 5.14 -17.43 15.28
C ASP A 35 5.69 -16.82 13.99
N VAL A 36 5.48 -15.51 13.85
CA VAL A 36 5.92 -14.74 12.68
C VAL A 36 6.59 -13.47 13.19
N LEU A 37 7.90 -13.33 12.93
CA LEU A 37 8.65 -12.12 13.19
C LEU A 37 8.71 -11.25 11.93
N VAL A 38 8.34 -9.98 12.04
CA VAL A 38 8.58 -9.00 10.97
C VAL A 38 9.71 -8.07 11.42
N VAL A 39 10.77 -7.98 10.62
CA VAL A 39 11.90 -7.09 10.89
C VAL A 39 11.93 -5.95 9.87
N GLU A 40 12.16 -4.73 10.32
CA GLU A 40 12.26 -3.55 9.47
C GLU A 40 13.54 -2.79 9.82
N ALA A 41 14.25 -2.30 8.80
CA ALA A 41 15.50 -1.56 8.99
C ALA A 41 15.24 -0.11 9.40
N SER A 42 14.10 0.44 8.99
CA SER A 42 13.65 1.78 9.31
C SER A 42 13.00 1.88 10.70
N GLU A 43 12.89 3.10 11.20
CA GLU A 43 12.14 3.45 12.41
C GLU A 43 10.61 3.45 12.21
N ARG A 44 10.14 3.21 10.97
CA ARG A 44 8.72 3.16 10.63
C ARG A 44 8.37 2.00 9.70
N VAL A 45 7.11 1.59 9.77
CA VAL A 45 6.51 0.66 8.81
C VAL A 45 6.01 1.40 7.56
N GLY A 46 5.58 0.64 6.54
CA GLY A 46 4.97 1.14 5.29
C GLY A 46 5.93 1.12 4.10
N GLY A 47 7.24 1.12 4.32
CA GLY A 47 8.24 1.11 3.25
C GLY A 47 8.07 2.34 2.34
N ARG A 48 7.82 2.13 1.04
CA ARG A 48 7.61 3.22 0.07
C ARG A 48 6.25 3.92 0.18
N VAL A 49 5.32 3.42 1.01
CA VAL A 49 4.10 4.16 1.36
C VAL A 49 4.44 5.04 2.55
N MET A 50 4.34 6.36 2.38
CA MET A 50 4.73 7.34 3.40
C MET A 50 3.99 8.66 3.21
N SER A 51 3.17 9.00 4.19
CA SER A 51 2.47 10.26 4.29
C SER A 51 3.15 11.16 5.32
N ASN A 52 3.48 12.40 4.96
CA ASN A 52 4.05 13.41 5.85
C ASN A 52 3.00 14.47 6.17
N THR A 53 2.59 14.54 7.43
CA THR A 53 1.58 15.50 7.93
C THR A 53 2.19 16.70 8.64
N SER A 54 3.52 16.79 8.72
CA SER A 54 4.24 17.82 9.48
C SER A 54 4.70 18.99 8.61
N PHE A 55 4.69 18.84 7.29
CA PHE A 55 5.17 19.88 6.37
C PHE A 55 4.22 21.07 6.28
N ILE A 56 2.90 20.82 6.19
CA ILE A 56 1.87 21.86 6.21
C ILE A 56 0.80 21.46 7.24
N PRO A 57 0.50 22.29 8.25
CA PRO A 57 -0.52 21.98 9.24
C PRO A 57 -1.88 21.68 8.61
N GLY A 58 -2.43 20.52 8.94
CA GLY A 58 -3.74 20.08 8.44
C GLY A 58 -3.73 19.48 7.03
N LEU A 59 -2.57 19.29 6.41
CA LEU A 59 -2.43 18.59 5.12
C LEU A 59 -1.48 17.39 5.26
N SER A 60 -1.84 16.32 4.56
CA SER A 60 -0.97 15.17 4.34
C SER A 60 -0.27 15.29 2.99
N ILE A 61 1.03 14.98 2.93
CA ILE A 61 1.81 14.94 1.69
C ILE A 61 2.33 13.53 1.48
N GLU A 62 1.97 12.92 0.35
CA GLU A 62 2.49 11.62 -0.04
C GLU A 62 3.93 11.75 -0.56
N MET A 63 4.84 11.11 0.14
CA MET A 63 6.28 11.10 -0.16
C MET A 63 6.69 9.88 -0.98
N GLY A 64 5.71 9.11 -1.48
CA GLY A 64 5.92 7.85 -2.16
C GLY A 64 4.70 7.40 -2.95
N ALA A 65 4.05 6.31 -2.54
CA ALA A 65 2.87 5.80 -3.23
C ALA A 65 1.69 6.79 -3.16
N GLU A 66 1.49 7.55 -4.23
CA GLU A 66 0.46 8.59 -4.29
C GLU A 66 -0.85 8.09 -4.89
N PHE A 67 -0.78 7.25 -5.93
CA PHE A 67 -1.95 6.77 -6.66
C PHE A 67 -1.98 5.26 -6.83
N MET A 68 -3.19 4.70 -6.74
CA MET A 68 -3.50 3.34 -7.19
C MET A 68 -4.22 3.43 -8.54
N HIS A 69 -3.76 2.65 -9.51
CA HIS A 69 -4.32 2.63 -10.86
C HIS A 69 -5.23 1.41 -11.04
N GLY A 70 -6.36 1.61 -11.73
CA GLY A 70 -7.30 0.56 -12.08
C GLY A 70 -8.29 0.20 -10.97
N ALA A 71 -9.45 -0.32 -11.37
CA ALA A 71 -10.47 -0.85 -10.47
C ALA A 71 -10.26 -2.36 -10.23
N ASN A 72 -10.70 -2.85 -9.08
CA ASN A 72 -10.66 -4.28 -8.69
C ASN A 72 -9.25 -4.88 -8.65
N THR A 73 -8.23 -4.08 -8.34
CA THR A 73 -6.89 -4.58 -8.09
C THR A 73 -6.78 -5.18 -6.69
N THR A 74 -5.66 -5.87 -6.42
CA THR A 74 -5.38 -6.37 -5.06
C THR A 74 -5.41 -5.25 -4.03
N LEU A 75 -4.89 -4.06 -4.38
CA LEU A 75 -4.84 -2.93 -3.46
C LEU A 75 -6.22 -2.30 -3.23
N THR A 76 -7.06 -2.17 -4.26
CA THR A 76 -8.43 -1.63 -4.08
C THR A 76 -9.28 -2.57 -3.23
N ARG A 77 -9.15 -3.89 -3.43
CA ARG A 77 -9.84 -4.88 -2.58
C ARG A 77 -9.32 -4.87 -1.14
N MET A 78 -8.02 -4.64 -0.93
CA MET A 78 -7.48 -4.47 0.41
C MET A 78 -8.03 -3.21 1.08
N ALA A 79 -8.18 -2.10 0.36
CA ALA A 79 -8.80 -0.91 0.92
C ALA A 79 -10.25 -1.17 1.35
N GLU A 80 -11.02 -1.91 0.57
CA GLU A 80 -12.37 -2.37 0.96
C GLU A 80 -12.32 -3.28 2.21
N GLU A 81 -11.41 -4.26 2.24
CA GLU A 81 -11.20 -5.19 3.37
C GLU A 81 -10.91 -4.44 4.69
N TYR A 82 -10.16 -3.35 4.63
CA TYR A 82 -9.80 -2.51 5.79
C TYR A 82 -10.70 -1.28 5.96
N ASN A 83 -11.79 -1.17 5.20
CA ASN A 83 -12.72 -0.03 5.22
C ASN A 83 -12.03 1.33 5.08
N ILE A 84 -11.04 1.41 4.18
CA ILE A 84 -10.30 2.62 3.84
C ILE A 84 -11.08 3.36 2.74
N GLY A 85 -11.44 4.61 3.02
CA GLY A 85 -12.16 5.46 2.06
C GLY A 85 -11.34 5.67 0.79
N LEU A 86 -11.96 5.39 -0.36
CA LEU A 86 -11.37 5.59 -1.68
C LEU A 86 -12.03 6.80 -2.34
N ARG A 87 -11.21 7.75 -2.81
CA ARG A 87 -11.70 8.92 -3.55
C ARG A 87 -11.30 8.83 -5.01
N GLU A 88 -12.27 8.55 -5.88
CA GLU A 88 -12.09 8.64 -7.33
C GLU A 88 -11.64 10.06 -7.72
N ILE A 89 -10.50 10.15 -8.39
CA ILE A 89 -10.04 11.38 -9.04
C ILE A 89 -9.94 11.15 -10.55
N PHE A 90 -10.33 12.17 -11.32
CA PHE A 90 -10.35 12.12 -12.78
C PHE A 90 -9.02 12.65 -13.32
N THR A 91 -8.24 11.81 -14.01
CA THR A 91 -7.05 12.26 -14.74
C THR A 91 -7.32 12.32 -16.24
N TRP A 92 -6.78 13.35 -16.89
CA TRP A 92 -6.90 13.57 -18.34
C TRP A 92 -5.88 12.76 -19.15
N ALA A 93 -5.07 11.93 -18.51
CA ALA A 93 -3.93 11.29 -19.12
C ALA A 93 -3.90 9.80 -18.80
N GLN A 94 -4.48 9.00 -19.70
CA GLN A 94 -3.92 7.76 -20.26
C GLN A 94 -4.93 7.11 -21.20
N SER A 95 -4.75 7.27 -22.52
CA SER A 95 -5.37 6.40 -23.53
C SER A 95 -4.31 5.39 -24.01
N ASN A 96 -4.66 4.10 -24.04
CA ASN A 96 -3.88 3.09 -24.75
C ASN A 96 -4.27 2.96 -26.23
N GLU A 97 -5.04 3.91 -26.78
CA GLU A 97 -5.35 3.96 -28.21
C GLU A 97 -5.18 5.37 -28.79
N VAL A 98 -4.76 5.35 -30.05
CA VAL A 98 -4.30 6.46 -30.89
C VAL A 98 -5.42 7.47 -31.14
N ILE A 99 -5.05 8.75 -31.10
CA ILE A 99 -5.89 9.93 -31.35
C ILE A 99 -6.52 9.90 -32.74
N PHE A 100 -7.85 10.11 -32.81
CA PHE A 100 -8.48 10.90 -33.88
C PHE A 100 -9.61 11.76 -33.28
N TRP A 101 -9.51 13.08 -33.44
CA TRP A 101 -10.52 14.09 -33.08
C TRP A 101 -11.71 13.99 -34.06
N PRO A 102 -13.01 13.96 -33.67
CA PRO A 102 -13.69 14.83 -32.69
C PRO A 102 -14.70 14.11 -31.77
N SER A 103 -14.41 12.90 -31.28
CA SER A 103 -15.34 12.14 -30.44
C SER A 103 -14.62 11.49 -29.27
N TYR A 104 -14.47 12.23 -28.17
CA TYR A 104 -13.90 11.70 -26.94
C TYR A 104 -14.92 10.85 -26.20
N GLU A 105 -14.71 9.54 -26.16
CA GLU A 105 -15.35 8.70 -25.16
C GLU A 105 -14.47 8.67 -23.92
N CYS A 106 -14.99 9.29 -22.86
CA CYS A 106 -14.35 9.44 -21.56
C CYS A 106 -14.47 8.13 -20.77
N LYS A 107 -13.36 7.45 -20.49
CA LYS A 107 -13.34 6.35 -19.52
C LYS A 107 -12.93 6.89 -18.16
N SER A 108 -13.83 6.79 -17.19
CA SER A 108 -13.52 7.10 -15.79
C SER A 108 -12.53 6.07 -15.25
N GLU A 109 -11.44 6.55 -14.66
CA GLU A 109 -10.54 5.72 -13.86
C GLU A 109 -10.76 6.03 -12.37
N ARG A 110 -10.83 4.98 -11.56
CA ARG A 110 -10.81 5.12 -10.10
C ARG A 110 -9.37 5.31 -9.66
N GLN A 111 -8.99 6.55 -9.44
CA GLN A 111 -7.77 6.88 -8.72
C GLN A 111 -8.10 7.12 -7.24
N ILE A 112 -7.12 7.13 -6.34
CA ILE A 112 -7.35 7.19 -4.89
C ILE A 112 -6.38 8.21 -4.31
N MET A 113 -6.89 9.12 -3.48
CA MET A 113 -6.12 10.08 -2.70
C MET A 113 -6.34 9.74 -1.21
N PHE A 114 -5.25 9.52 -0.47
CA PHE A 114 -5.32 9.41 0.99
C PHE A 114 -5.63 10.80 1.58
N PRO A 115 -6.47 10.90 2.62
CA PRO A 115 -6.83 12.19 3.24
C PRO A 115 -5.63 12.90 3.88
#